data_AF-A0AAC9W2I5-F1
#
_entry.id   AF-A0AAC9W2I5-F1
#
_cell.length_a   1.000
_cell.length_b   1.000
_cell.length_c   1.000
_cell.angle_alpha   90.00
_cell.angle_beta   90.00
_cell.angle_gamma   90.00
#
_symmetry.space_group_name_H-M   'P 1'
#
loop_
_entity.id
_entity.type
_entity.pdbx_description
1 polymer ?
#
loop_
_entity_poly.entity_id
_entity_poly.type
_entity_poly.pdbx_seq_one_letter_code
_entity_poly.pdbx_strand_id
1 'polypeptide(L)'
;MPDGDIGEAVVKKYFKQEDWEKNYILSTAEIKRIAYYTGLNFMQVLNLPFGAYLVYRKESWIDALNKTEDGRELLKNLWRLSQTKADLTAVRQKTR
;
A
#
# COMPACT_ATOMS: atom_id res chain seq x y z
N MET A 1 3.20 1.98 5.31
CA MET A 1 3.06 3.37 4.83
C MET A 1 4.37 4.07 5.14
N PRO A 2 4.90 4.98 4.31
CA PRO A 2 5.97 5.86 4.77
C PRO A 2 5.46 6.70 5.97
N ASP A 3 6.32 6.92 6.96
CA ASP A 3 6.00 7.71 8.15
C ASP A 3 6.25 9.21 7.90
N GLY A 4 5.67 10.07 8.75
CA GLY A 4 5.83 11.54 8.68
C GLY A 4 4.95 12.24 7.64
N ASP A 5 5.23 13.52 7.41
CA ASP A 5 4.38 14.44 6.63
C ASP A 5 4.08 13.96 5.21
N ILE A 6 5.07 13.32 4.57
CA ILE A 6 4.92 12.76 3.21
C ILE A 6 3.91 11.60 3.22
N GLY A 7 3.98 10.74 4.23
CA GLY A 7 3.04 9.64 4.42
C GLY A 7 1.62 10.14 4.61
N GLU A 8 1.45 11.12 5.49
CA GLU A 8 0.15 11.74 5.76
C GLU A 8 -0.44 12.40 4.51
N ALA A 9 0.37 13.11 3.72
CA ALA A 9 -0.08 13.70 2.46
C ALA A 9 -0.55 12.64 1.45
N VAL A 10 0.13 11.49 1.37
CA VAL A 10 -0.29 10.38 0.51
C VAL A 10 -1.59 9.75 1.01
N VAL A 11 -1.73 9.52 2.32
CA VAL A 11 -3.00 9.03 2.91
C VAL A 11 -4.13 9.98 2.53
N LYS A 12 -3.99 11.27 2.86
CA LYS A 12 -5.03 12.28 2.64
C LYS A 12 -5.47 12.39 1.18
N LYS A 13 -4.53 12.23 0.23
CA LYS A 13 -4.81 12.43 -1.20
C LYS A 13 -5.39 11.19 -1.87
N TYR A 14 -4.95 9.99 -1.48
CA TYR A 14 -5.27 8.77 -2.23
C TYR A 14 -6.10 7.74 -1.45
N PHE A 15 -6.19 7.85 -0.13
CA PHE A 15 -7.03 6.99 0.69
C PHE A 15 -8.33 7.72 1.00
N LYS A 16 -9.46 7.09 0.66
CA LYS A 16 -10.80 7.54 1.05
C LYS A 16 -11.01 7.12 2.50
N GLN A 17 -10.54 7.95 3.44
CA GLN A 17 -10.67 7.70 4.87
C GLN A 17 -11.41 8.87 5.54
N GLU A 18 -12.39 8.56 6.37
CA GLU A 18 -13.09 9.55 7.19
C GLU A 18 -12.32 9.86 8.49
N ASP A 19 -12.54 11.03 9.08
CA ASP A 19 -11.78 11.45 10.27
C ASP A 19 -11.97 10.52 11.47
N TRP A 20 -13.15 9.91 11.62
CA TRP A 20 -13.40 8.97 12.72
C TRP A 20 -12.61 7.68 12.58
N GLU A 21 -12.30 7.23 11.36
CA GLU A 21 -11.57 5.97 11.10
C GLU A 21 -10.12 6.06 11.59
N LYS A 22 -9.57 7.27 11.74
CA LYS A 22 -8.22 7.50 12.28
C LYS A 22 -8.07 7.01 13.71
N ASN A 23 -9.17 6.98 14.47
CA ASN A 23 -9.17 6.52 15.87
C ASN A 23 -9.23 4.99 16.00
N TYR A 24 -9.56 4.28 14.91
CA TYR A 24 -9.77 2.82 14.92
C TYR A 24 -8.71 2.08 14.10
N ILE A 25 -7.44 2.52 14.22
CA ILE A 25 -6.31 1.87 13.57
C ILE A 25 -5.80 0.74 14.45
N LEU A 26 -5.83 -0.48 13.91
CA LEU A 26 -5.25 -1.65 14.59
C LEU A 26 -3.72 -1.55 14.57
N SER A 27 -3.10 -1.49 15.76
CA SER A 27 -1.63 -1.52 15.91
C SER A 27 -0.99 -2.80 15.34
N THR A 28 -1.76 -3.89 15.28
CA THR A 28 -1.32 -5.20 14.75
C THR A 28 -1.74 -5.43 13.30
N ALA A 29 -2.30 -4.43 12.60
CA ALA A 29 -2.81 -4.58 11.24
C ALA A 29 -1.77 -5.18 10.27
N GLU A 30 -0.51 -4.76 10.40
CA GLU A 30 0.59 -5.26 9.60
C GLU A 30 0.86 -6.74 9.82
N ILE A 31 1.06 -7.15 11.08
CA ILE A 31 1.30 -8.55 11.46
C ILE A 31 0.12 -9.42 11.03
N LYS A 32 -1.11 -8.96 11.25
CA LYS A 32 -2.33 -9.65 10.84
C LYS A 32 -2.38 -9.86 9.32
N ARG A 33 -2.00 -8.85 8.54
CA ARG A 33 -1.99 -8.94 7.07
C ARG A 33 -0.92 -9.93 6.57
N ILE A 34 0.28 -9.90 7.14
CA ILE A 34 1.34 -10.85 6.81
C ILE A 34 0.91 -12.28 7.17
N ALA A 35 0.33 -12.46 8.36
CA ALA A 35 -0.21 -13.75 8.80
C ALA A 35 -1.27 -14.29 7.83
N TYR A 36 -2.22 -13.44 7.43
CA TYR A 36 -3.26 -13.82 6.46
C TYR A 36 -2.71 -14.19 5.08
N TYR A 37 -1.69 -13.47 4.62
CA TYR A 37 -1.04 -13.72 3.32
C TYR A 37 -0.19 -15.00 3.31
N THR A 38 0.55 -15.26 4.39
CA THR A 38 1.51 -16.37 4.47
C THR A 38 0.95 -17.65 5.10
N GLY A 39 -0.16 -17.57 5.83
CA GLY A 39 -0.68 -18.66 6.65
C GLY A 39 0.07 -18.86 7.97
N LEU A 40 1.03 -18.00 8.29
CA LEU A 40 1.79 -18.05 9.55
C LEU A 40 0.97 -17.47 10.71
N ASN A 41 1.22 -17.95 11.93
CA ASN A 41 0.70 -17.32 13.14
C ASN A 41 1.52 -16.09 13.54
N PHE A 42 1.02 -15.29 14.48
CA PHE A 42 1.65 -14.02 14.86
C PHE A 42 3.07 -14.21 15.43
N MET A 43 3.29 -15.26 16.23
CA MET A 43 4.60 -15.56 16.79
C MET A 43 5.61 -15.92 15.70
N GLN A 44 5.18 -16.69 14.70
CA GLN A 44 6.01 -17.02 13.54
C GLN A 44 6.36 -15.78 12.74
N VAL A 45 5.40 -14.88 12.51
CA VAL A 45 5.64 -13.61 11.80
C VAL A 45 6.64 -12.72 12.56
N LEU A 46 6.51 -12.61 13.88
CA LEU A 46 7.43 -11.82 14.71
C LEU A 46 8.85 -12.40 14.79
N ASN A 47 8.99 -13.72 14.62
CA ASN A 47 10.27 -14.42 14.61
C ASN A 47 10.91 -14.55 13.22
N LEU A 48 10.33 -13.93 12.19
CA LEU A 48 10.91 -13.97 10.85
C LEU A 48 12.25 -13.24 10.79
N PRO A 49 13.22 -13.72 10.00
CA PRO A 49 14.38 -12.93 9.64
C PRO A 49 13.96 -11.58 9.03
N PHE A 50 14.64 -10.51 9.42
CA PHE A 50 14.24 -9.14 9.04
C PHE A 50 14.03 -8.95 7.53
N GLY A 51 14.89 -9.54 6.69
CA GLY A 51 14.73 -9.50 5.24
C GLY A 51 13.43 -10.15 4.75
N ALA A 52 13.10 -11.34 5.27
CA ALA A 52 11.85 -12.03 4.94
C ALA A 52 10.64 -11.25 5.42
N TYR A 53 10.71 -10.68 6.63
CA TYR A 53 9.66 -9.82 7.17
C TYR A 53 9.36 -8.64 6.25
N LEU A 54 10.39 -7.91 5.78
CA LEU A 54 10.21 -6.78 4.88
C LEU A 54 9.60 -7.17 3.52
N VAL A 55 10.00 -8.31 2.97
CA VAL A 55 9.43 -8.85 1.73
C VAL A 55 7.95 -9.15 1.92
N TYR A 56 7.58 -9.95 2.93
CA TYR A 56 6.18 -10.29 3.16
C TYR A 56 5.33 -9.11 3.56
N ARG A 57 5.89 -8.12 4.27
CA ARG A 57 5.21 -6.87 4.57
C ARG A 57 4.76 -6.16 3.30
N LYS A 58 5.63 -6.09 2.28
CA LYS A 58 5.34 -5.49 0.97
C LYS A 58 4.34 -6.34 0.18
N GLU A 59 4.62 -7.64 0.01
CA GLU A 59 3.80 -8.54 -0.79
C GLU A 59 2.37 -8.65 -0.24
N SER A 60 2.23 -8.81 1.08
CA SER A 60 0.91 -8.88 1.73
C SER A 60 0.11 -7.60 1.59
N TRP A 61 0.78 -6.43 1.50
CA TRP A 61 0.12 -5.14 1.28
C TRP A 61 -0.40 -5.01 -0.15
N ILE A 62 0.40 -5.44 -1.13
CA ILE A 62 -0.01 -5.46 -2.55
C ILE A 62 -1.17 -6.45 -2.76
N ASP A 63 -1.08 -7.66 -2.19
CA ASP A 63 -2.15 -8.66 -2.24
C ASP A 63 -3.45 -8.14 -1.63
N ALA A 64 -3.39 -7.49 -0.46
CA ALA A 64 -4.57 -6.91 0.18
C ALA A 64 -5.24 -5.84 -0.68
N LEU A 65 -4.45 -4.97 -1.32
CA LEU A 65 -4.98 -3.92 -2.20
C LEU A 65 -5.51 -4.46 -3.53
N ASN A 66 -4.94 -5.55 -4.06
CA ASN A 66 -5.42 -6.17 -5.29
C ASN A 66 -6.80 -6.83 -5.16
N LYS A 67 -7.26 -7.12 -3.94
CA LYS A 67 -8.56 -7.77 -3.67
C LYS A 67 -9.76 -6.83 -3.81
N THR A 68 -9.56 -5.52 -3.80
CA THR A 68 -10.63 -4.52 -3.89
C THR A 68 -10.44 -3.62 -5.10
N GLU A 69 -11.53 -3.09 -5.67
CA GLU A 69 -11.43 -2.18 -6.81
C GLU A 69 -10.74 -0.86 -6.43
N ASP A 70 -11.13 -0.27 -5.29
CA ASP A 70 -10.48 0.93 -4.76
C ASP A 70 -8.98 0.71 -4.48
N GLY A 71 -8.62 -0.47 -3.97
CA GLY A 71 -7.22 -0.83 -3.72
C GLY A 71 -6.41 -0.97 -5.00
N ARG A 72 -6.99 -1.54 -6.07
CA ARG A 72 -6.37 -1.58 -7.39
C ARG A 72 -6.21 -0.19 -8.00
N GLU A 73 -7.18 0.70 -7.81
CA GLU A 73 -7.08 2.10 -8.24
C GLU A 73 -5.95 2.83 -7.50
N LEU A 74 -5.84 2.63 -6.19
CA LEU A 74 -4.73 3.16 -5.39
C LEU A 74 -3.37 2.68 -5.92
N LEU A 75 -3.21 1.38 -6.19
CA LEU A 75 -1.97 0.84 -6.75
C LEU A 75 -1.64 1.45 -8.11
N LYS A 76 -2.63 1.65 -8.99
CA LYS A 76 -2.44 2.34 -10.28
C LYS A 76 -1.97 3.78 -10.08
N ASN A 77 -2.52 4.50 -9.10
CA ASN A 77 -2.12 5.87 -8.80
C ASN A 77 -0.68 5.95 -8.25
N LEU A 78 -0.30 5.03 -7.38
CA LEU A 78 1.08 4.92 -6.89
C LEU A 78 2.06 4.56 -8.01
N TRP A 79 1.68 3.65 -8.91
CA TRP A 79 2.47 3.32 -10.09
C TRP A 79 2.65 4.51 -11.04
N ARG A 80 1.62 5.34 -11.21
CA ARG A 80 1.72 6.59 -12.00
C ARG A 80 2.68 7.58 -11.36
N LEU A 81 2.66 7.71 -10.03
CA LEU A 81 3.55 8.61 -9.29
C LEU A 81 5.02 8.18 -9.36
N SER A 82 5.29 6.87 -9.46
CA SER A 82 6.67 6.39 -9.60
C SER A 82 7.24 6.59 -11.00
N GLN A 83 6.41 6.92 -11.99
CA GLN A 83 6.88 7.27 -13.33
C GLN A 83 7.59 8.63 -13.30
N THR A 84 8.90 8.61 -13.51
CA THR A 84 9.74 9.83 -13.55
C THR A 84 9.82 10.44 -14.95
N LYS A 85 9.39 9.72 -15.99
CA LYS A 85 9.37 10.22 -17.38
C LYS A 85 7.93 10.52 -17.79
N ALA A 86 7.72 11.68 -18.42
CA ALA A 86 6.43 12.03 -18.99
C ALA A 86 6.04 11.04 -20.09
N ASP A 87 4.79 10.59 -20.10
CA ASP A 87 4.23 9.78 -21.17
C ASP A 87 3.95 10.66 -22.40
N LEU A 88 5.02 10.94 -23.16
CA LEU A 88 4.98 11.76 -24.37
C LEU A 88 4.07 11.16 -25.45
N THR A 89 3.82 9.85 -25.41
CA THR A 89 2.94 9.12 -26.32
C THR A 89 1.49 9.52 -26.13
N ALA A 90 1.01 9.50 -24.87
CA ALA A 90 -0.34 9.92 -24.53
C ALA A 90 -0.57 11.41 -24.82
N VAL A 91 0.44 12.25 -24.57
CA VAL A 91 0.39 13.69 -24.90
C VAL A 91 0.21 13.89 -26.40
N ARG A 92 1.02 13.22 -27.23
CA ARG A 92 0.95 13.35 -28.70
C ARG A 92 -0.36 12.84 -29.29
N GLN A 93 -1.01 11.85 -28.69
CA GLN A 93 -2.33 11.36 -29.12
C GLN A 93 -3.47 12.33 -28.79
N LYS A 94 -3.37 13.12 -27.72
CA LYS A 94 -4.38 14.12 -27.35
C LYS A 94 -4.24 15.47 -28.08
N THR A 95 -3.05 15.77 -28.61
CA THR A 95 -2.78 17.03 -29.32
C THR A 95 -2.96 16.92 -30.84
N ARG A 96 -3.29 15.73 -31.35
CA ARG A 96 -3.75 15.51 -32.73
C ARG A 96 -5.26 15.39 -32.77
#